data_AF-A0A366D1X7-F1
#
_entry.id   AF-A0A366D1X7-F1
#
_cell.length_a   1.000
_cell.length_b   1.000
_cell.length_c   1.000
_cell.angle_alpha   90.00
_cell.angle_beta   90.00
_cell.angle_gamma   90.00
#
_symmetry.space_group_name_H-M   'P 1'
#
loop_
_entity.id
_entity.type
_entity.pdbx_description
1 polymer ?
#
loop_
_entity_poly.entity_id
_entity_poly.type
_entity_poly.pdbx_seq_one_letter_code
_entity_poly.pdbx_strand_id
1 'polypeptide(L)' 'MNNSKSVSELINNVNAAYLTDADVRIAVARAERAEFIVASFAAAGKAIKSVVAKIKANLVSSSAQHA' A
#
# COMPACT_ATOMS: atom_id res chain seq x y z
N MET A 1 -12.65 -14.71 3.74
CA MET A 1 -12.76 -14.12 2.38
C MET A 1 -12.22 -12.69 2.44
N ASN A 2 -11.03 -12.44 1.90
CA ASN A 2 -10.52 -11.08 1.74
C ASN A 2 -11.23 -10.46 0.53
N ASN A 3 -12.20 -9.59 0.79
CA ASN A 3 -13.02 -8.95 -0.24
C ASN A 3 -12.31 -7.75 -0.91
N SER A 4 -10.98 -7.79 -0.96
CA SER A 4 -10.17 -6.71 -1.54
C SER A 4 -10.03 -6.94 -3.04
N LYS A 5 -11.10 -6.68 -3.80
CA LYS A 5 -10.97 -6.54 -5.26
C LYS A 5 -10.09 -5.32 -5.56
N SER A 6 -9.20 -5.44 -6.54
CA SER A 6 -8.38 -4.31 -6.97
C SER A 6 -9.29 -3.20 -7.54
N VAL A 7 -8.92 -1.94 -7.34
CA VAL A 7 -9.61 -0.77 -7.89
C VAL A 7 -9.71 -0.87 -9.42
N SER A 8 -8.74 -1.50 -10.09
CA SER A 8 -8.81 -1.78 -11.53
C SER A 8 -9.92 -2.75 -11.88
N GLU A 9 -10.11 -3.81 -11.09
CA GLU A 9 -11.21 -4.77 -11.25
C GLU A 9 -12.56 -4.11 -10.99
N LEU A 10 -12.65 -3.21 -10.00
CA LEU A 10 -13.86 -2.43 -9.76
C LEU A 10 -14.21 -1.55 -10.96
N ILE A 11 -13.23 -0.86 -11.56
CA ILE A 11 -13.44 0.00 -12.73
C ILE A 11 -13.92 -0.82 -13.94
N ASN A 12 -13.35 -2.01 -14.18
CA ASN A 12 -13.77 -2.90 -15.26
C ASN A 12 -15.20 -3.46 -15.08
N ASN A 13 -15.73 -3.44 -13.86
CA ASN A 13 -17.09 -3.90 -13.54
C ASN A 13 -18.11 -2.75 -13.42
N VAL A 14 -17.69 -1.49 -13.49
CA VAL A 14 -18.60 -0.34 -13.53
C VAL A 14 -19.19 -0.23 -14.93
N ASN A 15 -20.50 0.00 -15.01
CA ASN A 15 -21.17 0.28 -16.28
C ASN A 15 -20.64 1.60 -16.86
N ALA A 16 -19.63 1.48 -17.72
CA ALA A 16 -18.92 2.57 -18.37
C ALA A 16 -19.54 2.96 -19.72
N ALA A 17 -20.83 2.69 -19.95
CA ALA A 17 -21.51 2.92 -21.24
C ALA A 17 -21.44 4.38 -21.76
N TYR A 18 -21.09 5.34 -20.90
CA TYR A 18 -20.92 6.76 -21.24
C TYR A 18 -19.45 7.18 -21.42
N LEU A 19 -18.50 6.27 -21.20
CA LEU A 19 -17.06 6.50 -21.30
C LEU A 19 -16.54 5.81 -22.55
N THR A 20 -15.55 6.41 -23.20
CA THR A 20 -14.87 5.76 -24.32
C THR A 20 -13.91 4.67 -23.80
N ASP A 21 -13.58 3.69 -24.64
CA ASP A 21 -12.57 2.67 -24.31
C ASP A 21 -11.21 3.28 -23.93
N ALA A 22 -10.91 4.49 -24.42
CA ALA A 22 -9.71 5.23 -24.05
C ALA A 22 -9.79 5.72 -22.59
N ASP A 23 -10.94 6.27 -22.17
CA ASP A 23 -11.16 6.77 -20.82
C ASP A 23 -11.09 5.63 -19.78
N VAL A 24 -11.69 4.48 -20.11
CA VAL A 24 -11.65 3.29 -19.25
C VAL A 24 -10.21 2.80 -19.07
N ARG A 25 -9.42 2.71 -20.15
CA ARG A 25 -8.01 2.30 -20.07
C ARG A 25 -7.15 3.28 -19.27
N ILE A 26 -7.39 4.59 -19.40
CA ILE A 26 -6.69 5.60 -18.61
C ILE A 26 -7.05 5.48 -17.13
N ALA A 27 -8.33 5.25 -16.81
CA ALA A 27 -8.79 5.06 -15.44
C ALA A 27 -8.15 3.82 -14.79
N VAL A 28 -8.13 2.69 -15.51
CA VAL A 28 -7.46 1.45 -15.07
C VAL A 28 -5.97 1.68 -14.84
N ALA A 29 -5.25 2.27 -15.80
CA ALA A 29 -3.82 2.51 -15.67
C ALA A 29 -3.47 3.46 -14.50
N ARG A 30 -4.33 4.45 -14.22
CA ARG A 30 -4.19 5.33 -13.05
C ARG A 30 -4.46 4.59 -11.74
N ALA A 31 -5.47 3.72 -11.71
CA ALA A 31 -5.80 2.91 -10.55
C ALA A 31 -4.66 1.94 -10.19
N GLU A 32 -4.10 1.22 -11.17
CA GLU A 32 -2.98 0.31 -10.96
C GLU A 32 -1.75 1.03 -10.41
N ARG A 33 -1.43 2.22 -10.95
CA ARG A 33 -0.33 3.05 -10.43
C ARG A 33 -0.61 3.51 -8.99
N ALA A 34 -1.83 3.93 -8.68
CA ALA A 34 -2.20 4.36 -7.35
C ALA A 34 -2.07 3.22 -6.32
N GLU A 35 -2.52 2.01 -6.67
CA GLU A 35 -2.36 0.83 -5.81
C GLU A 35 -0.90 0.50 -5.55
N PHE A 36 -0.06 0.52 -6.59
CA PHE A 36 1.38 0.30 -6.44
C PHE A 36 2.03 1.34 -5.52
N ILE A 37 1.67 2.62 -5.68
CA ILE A 37 2.16 3.71 -4.84
C ILE A 37 1.72 3.51 -3.38
N VAL A 38 0.44 3.25 -3.11
CA VAL A 38 -0.06 3.03 -1.75
C VAL A 38 0.59 1.80 -1.11
N ALA A 39 0.74 0.70 -1.85
CA ALA A 39 1.40 -0.50 -1.36
C ALA A 39 2.88 -0.26 -1.02
N SER A 40 3.59 0.49 -1.84
CA SER A 40 5.00 0.84 -1.59
C SER A 40 5.16 1.74 -0.37
N PHE A 41 4.29 2.73 -0.17
CA PHE A 41 4.27 3.56 1.05
C PHE A 41 3.93 2.75 2.31
N ALA A 42 2.94 1.85 2.23
CA ALA A 42 2.58 0.98 3.35
C ALA A 42 3.75 0.06 3.74
N ALA A 43 4.44 -0.52 2.75
CA ALA A 43 5.62 -1.34 2.96
C ALA A 43 6.77 -0.54 3.58
N ALA A 44 7.05 0.66 3.07
CA ALA A 44 8.06 1.57 3.60
C ALA A 44 7.76 1.96 5.06
N GLY A 45 6.51 2.31 5.37
CA GLY A 45 6.08 2.62 6.73
C GLY A 45 6.27 1.44 7.70
N LYS A 46 5.97 0.21 7.25
CA LYS A 46 6.20 -1.00 8.04
C LYS A 46 7.69 -1.26 8.28
N ALA A 47 8.53 -1.02 7.28
CA ALA A 47 9.99 -1.14 7.39
C ALA A 47 10.56 -0.13 8.39
N ILE A 48 10.18 1.15 8.29
CA ILE A 48 10.59 2.20 9.23
C ILE A 48 10.18 1.84 10.65
N LYS A 49 8.91 1.44 10.86
CA LYS A 49 8.41 1.03 12.18
C LYS A 49 9.21 -0.13 12.77
N SER A 50 9.58 -1.12 11.95
CA SER A 50 10.41 -2.25 12.37
C SER A 50 11.81 -1.82 12.79
N VAL A 51 12.45 -0.93 12.04
CA VAL A 51 13.77 -0.38 12.37
C VAL A 51 13.73 0.40 13.68
N VAL A 52 12.74 1.29 13.86
CA VAL A 52 12.56 2.05 15.10
C VAL A 52 12.31 1.14 16.29
N ALA A 53 11.49 0.09 16.12
CA ALA A 53 11.24 -0.91 17.17
C ALA A 53 12.53 -1.64 17.58
N LYS A 54 13.38 -2.04 16.63
CA LYS A 54 14.67 -2.67 16.90
C LYS A 54 15.64 -1.73 17.63
N ILE A 55 15.73 -0.47 17.22
CA ILE A 55 16.56 0.54 17.89
C ILE A 55 16.11 0.72 19.33
N LYS A 56 14.79 0.89 19.56
CA LYS A 56 14.24 1.03 20.91
C LYS A 56 14.54 -0.20 21.77
N ALA A 57 14.35 -1.41 21.23
CA ALA A 57 14.63 -2.65 21.95
C ALA A 57 16.12 -2.76 22.35
N ASN A 58 17.04 -2.46 21.43
CA ASN A 58 18.47 -2.52 21.69
C ASN A 58 18.92 -1.47 22.73
N LEU A 59 18.33 -0.28 22.73
CA LEU A 59 18.61 0.76 23.73
C LEU A 59 18.15 0.35 25.13
N VAL A 60 16.95 -0.24 25.24
CA VAL A 60 16.40 -0.72 26.52
C VAL A 60 17.24 -1.89 27.08
N SER A 61 17.66 -2.82 26.23
CA SER A 61 18.54 -3.93 26.65
C SER A 61 19.91 -3.43 27.11
N SER A 62 20.49 -2.44 26.41
CA SER A 62 21.78 -1.86 26.79
C SER A 62 21.74 -1.16 28.16
N SER A 63 20.66 -0.43 28.46
CA SER A 63 20.47 0.19 29.79
C SER A 63 20.28 -0.83 30.92
N ALA A 64 19.77 -2.03 30.63
CA ALA A 64 19.60 -3.09 31.62
C ALA A 64 20.90 -3.89 31.84
N GLN A 65 21.87 -3.84 30.92
CA GLN A 65 23.17 -4.50 31.04
C GLN A 65 24.23 -3.64 31.75
N HIS A 66 23.98 -2.35 31.93
CA HIS A 66 24.85 -1.40 32.63
C HIS A 66 24.36 -1.00 34.04
N ALA A 67 23.29 -1.63 34.55
CA ALA A 67 22.73 -1.41 35.89
C ALA A 67 23.13 -2.52 36.87
#